data_AF-A0A539DFL1-F1
#
_entry.id   AF-A0A539DFL1-F1
#
_cell.length_a   1.000
_cell.length_b   1.000
_cell.length_c   1.000
_cell.angle_alpha   90.00
_cell.angle_beta   90.00
_cell.angle_gamma   90.00
#
_symmetry.space_group_name_H-M   'P 1'
#
loop_
_entity.id
_entity.type
_entity.pdbx_description
1 polymer ?
#
loop_
_entity_poly.entity_id
_entity_poly.type
_entity_poly.pdbx_seq_one_letter_code
_entity_poly.pdbx_strand_id
1 'polypeptide(L)' 'MSDDLEKPKPFLVEEYCKGCGRCITACPKHCITLSDHINAATGLVPVVLDLEFCTACGECISACPELFG' A
#
# COMPACT_ATOMS: atom_id res chain seq x y z
N MET A 1 19.96 -25.27 -3.84
CA MET A 1 19.39 -24.19 -4.67
C MET A 1 18.11 -23.83 -3.95
N SER A 2 18.24 -22.95 -2.97
CA SER A 2 17.15 -22.60 -2.07
C SER A 2 16.16 -21.78 -2.87
N ASP A 3 14.91 -22.21 -2.95
CA ASP A 3 13.79 -21.44 -3.50
C ASP A 3 13.85 -19.98 -3.02
N ASP A 4 14.35 -19.10 -3.87
CA ASP A 4 14.20 -17.65 -3.76
C ASP A 4 12.72 -17.33 -4.05
N LEU A 5 11.86 -17.61 -3.07
CA LEU A 5 10.51 -17.08 -3.00
C LEU A 5 10.62 -15.55 -2.85
N GLU A 6 10.66 -14.84 -3.98
CA GLU A 6 10.45 -13.38 -3.99
C GLU A 6 9.14 -13.10 -3.27
N LYS A 7 9.22 -12.40 -2.13
CA LYS A 7 8.04 -12.01 -1.36
C LYS A 7 7.12 -11.16 -2.24
N PRO A 8 5.80 -11.43 -2.25
CA PRO A 8 4.89 -10.65 -3.07
C PRO A 8 4.89 -9.19 -2.61
N LYS A 9 4.99 -8.27 -3.56
CA LYS A 9 4.82 -6.84 -3.32
C LYS A 9 3.34 -6.55 -2.98
N PRO A 10 3.05 -5.52 -2.16
CA PRO A 10 1.68 -5.16 -1.83
C PRO A 10 0.93 -4.68 -3.09
N PHE A 11 -0.38 -4.88 -3.09
CA PHE A 11 -1.29 -4.28 -4.08
C PHE A 11 -2.40 -3.56 -3.33
N LEU A 12 -3.06 -2.61 -4.00
CA LEU A 12 -4.15 -1.86 -3.41
C LEU A 12 -5.47 -2.25 -4.09
N VAL A 13 -6.49 -2.48 -3.27
CA VAL A 13 -7.89 -2.50 -3.70
C VAL A 13 -8.52 -1.21 -3.19
N GLU A 14 -8.76 -0.25 -4.09
CA GLU A 14 -9.19 1.10 -3.70
C GLU A 14 -10.50 1.14 -2.92
N GLU A 15 -11.40 0.17 -3.15
CA GLU A 15 -12.69 0.04 -2.45
C GLU A 15 -12.54 -0.18 -0.93
N TYR A 16 -11.41 -0.73 -0.50
CA TYR A 16 -11.10 -0.93 0.92
C TYR A 16 -10.17 0.14 1.49
N CYS A 17 -9.57 0.97 0.65
CA CYS A 17 -8.67 2.02 1.10
C CYS A 17 -9.44 3.17 1.76
N LYS A 18 -9.08 3.52 3.00
CA LYS A 18 -9.66 4.67 3.71
C LYS A 18 -8.91 5.98 3.53
N GLY A 19 -7.82 5.99 2.75
CA GLY A 19 -7.00 7.18 2.56
C GLY A 19 -6.32 7.71 3.84
N CYS A 20 -6.15 6.87 4.87
CA CYS A 20 -5.68 7.32 6.20
C CYS A 20 -4.19 7.72 6.24
N GLY A 21 -3.40 7.38 5.22
CA GLY A 21 -2.00 7.78 5.09
C GLY A 21 -1.00 7.07 6.02
N ARG A 22 -1.41 6.08 6.82
CA ARG A 22 -0.50 5.36 7.72
C ARG A 22 0.57 4.57 6.96
N CYS A 23 0.20 3.90 5.88
CA CYS A 23 1.11 3.16 5.02
C CYS A 23 2.18 4.06 4.36
N ILE A 24 1.84 5.33 4.06
CA ILE A 24 2.78 6.34 3.55
C ILE A 24 3.92 6.57 4.55
N THR A 25 3.56 6.80 5.82
CA THR A 25 4.55 7.06 6.89
C THR A 25 5.36 5.81 7.22
N ALA A 26 4.75 4.62 7.13
CA ALA A 26 5.40 3.36 7.45
C ALA A 26 6.38 2.87 6.38
N CYS A 27 6.25 3.32 5.13
CA CYS A 27 7.09 2.82 4.04
C CYS A 27 8.52 3.41 4.10
N PRO A 28 9.57 2.62 4.40
CA PRO A 28 10.94 3.13 4.49
C PRO A 28 11.54 3.50 3.13
N LYS A 29 10.89 3.08 2.04
CA LYS A 29 11.28 3.38 0.65
C LYS A 29 10.40 4.47 0.02
N HIS A 30 9.43 5.01 0.76
CA HIS A 30 8.52 6.05 0.28
C HIS A 30 7.79 5.68 -1.02
N CYS A 31 7.45 4.39 -1.18
CA CYS A 31 6.76 3.84 -2.35
C CYS A 31 5.25 4.14 -2.40
N ILE A 32 4.72 4.95 -1.47
CA ILE A 32 3.28 5.11 -1.28
C ILE A 32 2.97 6.60 -1.11
N THR A 33 1.99 7.10 -1.86
CA THR A 33 1.49 8.49 -1.78
C THR A 33 -0.03 8.52 -1.80
N LEU A 34 -0.66 9.66 -1.52
CA LEU A 34 -2.09 9.84 -1.84
C LEU A 34 -2.27 9.95 -3.36
N SER A 35 -3.42 9.48 -3.86
CA SER A 35 -3.81 9.72 -5.24
C SER A 35 -4.28 11.17 -5.46
N ASP A 36 -4.45 11.53 -6.72
CA ASP A 36 -5.03 12.80 -7.16
C ASP A 36 -6.54 12.68 -7.49
N HIS A 37 -7.12 11.48 -7.37
CA HIS A 37 -8.52 11.21 -7.62
C HIS A 37 -9.29 10.77 -6.37
N ILE A 38 -10.61 10.93 -6.43
CA ILE A 38 -11.54 10.36 -5.45
C ILE A 38 -12.09 9.06 -6.02
N ASN A 39 -12.05 7.99 -5.22
CA ASN A 39 -12.73 6.74 -5.57
C ASN A 39 -14.25 6.94 -5.51
N ALA A 40 -14.94 6.77 -6.64
CA ALA A 40 -16.37 7.08 -6.74
C ALA A 40 -17.27 6.19 -5.87
N ALA A 41 -16.85 4.96 -5.56
CA ALA A 41 -17.63 4.03 -4.75
C ALA A 41 -17.56 4.36 -3.25
N THR A 42 -16.41 4.85 -2.78
CA THR A 42 -16.17 5.13 -1.35
C THR A 42 -16.23 6.61 -1.00
N GLY A 43 -16.06 7.52 -1.97
CA GLY A 43 -15.94 8.95 -1.75
C GLY A 43 -14.63 9.38 -1.08
N LEU A 44 -13.63 8.49 -1.02
CA LEU A 44 -12.34 8.72 -0.35
C LEU A 44 -11.21 8.85 -1.38
N VAL A 45 -10.11 9.48 -0.96
CA VAL A 45 -8.86 9.58 -1.74
C VAL A 45 -7.99 8.37 -1.39
N PRO A 46 -7.84 7.36 -2.26
CA PRO A 46 -6.98 6.21 -1.99
C PRO A 46 -5.50 6.58 -2.03
N VAL A 47 -4.64 5.61 -1.71
CA VAL A 47 -3.20 5.74 -1.94
C VAL A 47 -2.82 5.22 -3.33
N VAL A 48 -1.63 5.56 -3.81
CA VAL A 48 -1.02 4.99 -5.02
C VAL A 48 0.28 4.32 -4.62
N LEU A 49 0.58 3.19 -5.27
CA LEU A 49 1.77 2.39 -5.01
C LEU A 49 2.76 2.51 -6.19
N ASP A 50 3.92 3.11 -5.93
CA ASP A 50 5.08 3.08 -6.84
C ASP A 50 6.11 2.08 -6.30
N LEU A 51 6.08 0.88 -6.90
CA LEU A 51 6.77 -0.28 -6.36
C LEU A 51 8.13 -0.54 -7.00
N GLU A 52 8.70 0.42 -7.74
CA GLU A 52 10.02 0.31 -8.36
C GLU A 52 11.09 -0.10 -7.33
N PHE A 53 11.13 0.60 -6.19
CA PHE A 53 12.10 0.35 -5.10
C PHE A 53 11.53 -0.46 -3.93
N CYS A 54 10.35 -1.05 -4.08
CA CYS A 54 9.71 -1.82 -3.01
C CYS A 54 10.49 -3.10 -2.71
N THR A 55 10.86 -3.29 -1.44
CA THR A 55 11.58 -4.47 -0.95
C THR A 55 10.67 -5.56 -0.38
N ALA A 56 9.35 -5.42 -0.53
CA ALA A 56 8.34 -6.31 0.06
C ALA A 56 8.54 -6.56 1.57
N CYS A 57 8.86 -5.49 2.33
CA CYS A 57 9.10 -5.57 3.78
C CYS A 57 7.84 -5.80 4.63
N GLY A 58 6.65 -5.39 4.15
CA GLY A 58 5.38 -5.60 4.84
C GLY A 58 4.97 -4.51 5.84
N GLU A 59 5.81 -3.51 6.12
CA GLU A 59 5.51 -2.43 7.09
C GLU A 59 4.22 -1.66 6.77
N CYS A 60 3.93 -1.44 5.49
CA CYS A 60 2.69 -0.80 5.05
C CYS A 60 1.44 -1.61 5.43
N ILE A 61 1.51 -2.94 5.34
CA ILE A 61 0.42 -3.85 5.71
C ILE A 61 0.26 -3.85 7.22
N SER A 62 1.35 -3.95 7.98
CA SER A 62 1.32 -3.90 9.45
C SER A 62 0.79 -2.57 10.00
N ALA A 63 1.04 -1.46 9.30
CA ALA A 63 0.55 -0.14 9.67
C ALA A 63 -0.91 0.10 9.26
N CYS A 64 -1.45 -0.69 8.31
CA CYS A 64 -2.83 -0.51 7.86
C CYS A 64 -3.80 -1.01 8.93
N PRO A 65 -4.74 -0.16 9.40
CA PRO A 65 -5.74 -0.57 10.39
C PRO A 65 -6.88 -1.39 9.77
N GLU A 66 -6.99 -1.43 8.45
CA GLU A 66 -8.04 -2.16 7.74
C GLU A 66 -7.70 -3.65 7.67
N LEU A 67 -8.74 -4.49 7.69
CA LEU A 67 -8.61 -5.96 7.70
C LEU A 67 -7.88 -6.54 6.47
N PHE A 68 -7.76 -5.75 5.39
CA PHE A 68 -7.25 -6.20 4.09
C PHE A 68 -5.88 -5.63 3.74
N GLY A 69 -5.27 -4.84 4.63
CA GLY A 69 -3.93 -4.27 4.42
C GLY A 69 -3.89 -3.21 3.32
#